data_AF-A0A6C0JC90-F1
#
_entry.id   AF-A0A6C0JC90-F1
#
_cell.length_a   1.000
_cell.length_b   1.000
_cell.length_c   1.000
_cell.angle_alpha   90.00
_cell.angle_beta   90.00
_cell.angle_gamma   90.00
#
_symmetry.space_group_name_H-M   'P 1'
#
loop_
_entity.id
_entity.type
_entity.pdbx_description
1 polymer ?
#
loop_
_entity_poly.entity_id
_entity_poly.type
_entity_poly.pdbx_seq_one_letter_code
_entity_poly.pdbx_strand_id
1 'polypeptide(L)'
;MYMNLEEELNKHDKKCYKELVKNELYSEFKIYNKQFKFIKEELNKKIERIVKHITELKRNKIVILSGYPGSGKSTITKGLKDNNYKVLSLDDKIKDYKDMVDKTRYYMKRGMTKNIVLDGTFLKQEQIDMFEWVKGEKGHDLIIIHIDIPMIYAYFNNIKRCLDKRNKRTYVPYGVYISMEKSKTLIVPDKNSYIITYK
;
A
#
# COMPACT_ATOMS: atom_id res chain seq x y z
N MET A 1 18.71 -11.76 31.06
CA MET A 1 17.55 -11.38 31.90
C MET A 1 16.34 -11.29 30.98
N TYR A 2 15.45 -12.27 31.00
CA TYR A 2 14.24 -12.25 30.19
C TYR A 2 13.23 -11.32 30.88
N MET A 3 12.92 -10.18 30.26
CA MET A 3 11.83 -9.31 30.72
C MET A 3 10.51 -10.06 30.65
N ASN A 4 9.68 -9.92 31.68
CA ASN A 4 8.39 -10.59 31.79
C ASN A 4 7.38 -9.96 30.83
N LEU A 5 6.47 -10.75 30.24
CA LEU A 5 5.49 -10.26 29.24
C LEU A 5 4.63 -9.12 29.80
N GLU A 6 4.34 -9.14 31.10
CA GLU A 6 3.63 -8.09 31.84
C GLU A 6 4.40 -6.76 31.94
N GLU A 7 5.73 -6.79 31.99
CA GLU A 7 6.56 -5.58 31.99
C GLU A 7 6.65 -4.94 30.59
N GLU A 8 6.61 -5.73 29.51
CA GLU A 8 6.48 -5.22 28.15
C GLU A 8 5.07 -4.63 27.90
N LEU A 9 4.03 -5.28 28.43
CA LEU A 9 2.63 -4.82 28.34
C LEU A 9 2.42 -3.44 29.01
N ASN A 10 3.03 -3.21 30.17
CA ASN A 10 2.91 -1.94 30.90
C ASN A 10 3.72 -0.78 30.26
N LYS A 11 4.73 -1.07 29.43
CA LYS A 11 5.52 -0.04 28.72
C LYS A 11 4.85 0.47 27.43
N HIS A 12 3.96 -0.33 26.85
CA HIS A 12 3.31 -0.05 25.58
C HIS A 12 1.79 -0.05 25.73
N ASP A 13 1.26 0.97 26.41
CA ASP A 13 -0.18 1.19 26.63
C ASP A 13 -0.94 1.61 25.34
N LYS A 14 -0.50 1.10 24.19
CA LYS A 14 -1.10 1.33 22.89
C LYS A 14 -1.96 0.14 22.52
N LYS A 15 -3.20 0.42 22.13
CA LYS A 15 -4.22 -0.53 21.65
C LYS A 15 -3.65 -1.61 20.69
N CYS A 16 -2.72 -1.24 19.81
CA CYS A 16 -2.08 -2.15 18.87
C CYS A 16 -1.23 -3.25 19.51
N TYR A 17 -0.55 -2.99 20.64
CA TYR A 17 0.24 -4.02 21.32
C TYR A 17 -0.66 -5.04 22.03
N LYS A 18 -1.73 -4.57 22.67
CA LYS A 18 -2.76 -5.46 23.28
C LYS A 18 -3.38 -6.38 22.22
N GLU A 19 -3.58 -5.88 21.01
CA GLU A 19 -4.13 -6.68 19.91
C GLU A 19 -3.15 -7.74 19.38
N LEU A 20 -1.84 -7.47 19.35
CA LEU A 20 -0.84 -8.50 19.03
C LEU A 20 -0.92 -9.69 19.99
N VAL A 21 -0.99 -9.42 21.30
CA VAL A 21 -1.06 -10.46 22.32
C VAL A 21 -2.39 -11.21 22.24
N LYS A 22 -3.51 -10.49 22.09
CA LYS A 22 -4.85 -11.09 21.96
C LYS A 22 -4.96 -12.07 20.80
N ASN A 23 -4.28 -11.80 19.69
CA ASN A 23 -4.30 -12.67 18.51
C ASN A 23 -3.13 -13.67 18.47
N GLU A 24 -2.37 -13.81 19.56
CA GLU A 24 -1.23 -14.73 19.68
C GLU A 24 -0.08 -14.49 18.68
N LEU A 25 0.00 -13.28 18.11
CA LEU A 25 0.95 -12.93 17.04
C LEU A 25 2.29 -12.38 17.56
N TYR A 26 2.49 -12.34 18.88
CA TYR A 26 3.63 -11.64 19.47
C TYR A 26 4.98 -12.27 19.13
N SER A 27 5.07 -13.60 19.18
CA SER A 27 6.29 -14.34 18.85
C SER A 27 6.69 -14.14 17.38
N GLU A 28 5.72 -14.24 16.46
CA GLU A 28 5.91 -13.97 15.04
C GLU A 28 6.35 -12.53 14.79
N PHE A 29 5.76 -11.56 15.48
CA PHE A 29 6.16 -10.15 15.40
C PHE A 29 7.61 -9.94 15.83
N LYS A 30 8.08 -10.62 16.89
CA LYS A 30 9.48 -10.58 17.32
C LYS A 30 10.43 -11.15 16.26
N ILE A 31 10.06 -12.26 15.61
CA ILE A 31 10.83 -12.85 14.51
C ILE A 31 10.88 -11.89 13.31
N TYR A 32 9.73 -11.40 12.87
CA TYR A 32 9.62 -10.43 11.79
C TYR A 32 10.48 -9.19 12.03
N ASN A 33 10.47 -8.65 13.26
CA ASN A 33 11.25 -7.47 13.60
C ASN A 33 12.76 -7.67 13.46
N LYS A 34 13.29 -8.87 13.71
CA LYS A 34 14.71 -9.19 13.49
C LYS A 34 15.08 -9.11 12.01
N GLN A 35 14.16 -9.49 11.13
CA GLN A 35 14.35 -9.52 9.68
C GLN A 35 13.92 -8.22 8.98
N PHE A 36 13.19 -7.34 9.67
CA PHE A 36 12.55 -6.16 9.10
C PHE A 36 13.49 -5.27 8.27
N LYS A 37 14.73 -5.07 8.73
CA LYS A 37 15.70 -4.24 7.99
C LYS A 37 16.01 -4.85 6.61
N PHE A 38 16.27 -6.15 6.57
CA PHE A 38 16.55 -6.88 5.33
C PHE A 38 15.32 -6.87 4.40
N ILE A 39 14.14 -7.22 4.92
CA ILE A 39 12.87 -7.20 4.18
C ILE A 39 12.64 -5.83 3.53
N LYS A 40 12.82 -4.77 4.31
CA LYS A 40 12.61 -3.39 3.85
C LYS A 40 13.60 -3.00 2.76
N GLU A 41 14.88 -3.34 2.91
CA GLU A 41 15.92 -3.02 1.93
C GLU A 41 15.66 -3.73 0.59
N GLU A 42 15.27 -5.01 0.62
CA GLU A 42 14.94 -5.75 -0.61
C GLU A 42 13.71 -5.19 -1.33
N LEU A 43 12.63 -4.91 -0.58
CA LEU A 43 11.42 -4.31 -1.15
C LEU A 43 11.71 -2.92 -1.72
N ASN A 44 12.49 -2.10 -1.03
CA ASN A 44 12.86 -0.77 -1.51
C ASN A 44 13.64 -0.82 -2.83
N LYS A 45 14.60 -1.75 -2.98
CA LYS A 45 15.33 -1.94 -4.24
C LYS A 45 14.40 -2.26 -5.41
N LYS A 46 13.38 -3.11 -5.18
CA LYS A 46 12.35 -3.43 -6.20
C LYS A 46 11.49 -2.20 -6.53
N ILE A 47 11.05 -1.49 -5.50
CA ILE A 47 10.25 -0.26 -5.63
C ILE A 47 11.01 0.80 -6.45
N GLU A 48 12.27 1.06 -6.12
CA GLU A 48 13.10 2.07 -6.81
C GLU A 48 13.26 1.75 -8.30
N ARG A 49 13.50 0.48 -8.65
CA ARG A 49 13.58 0.03 -10.05
C ARG A 49 12.27 0.25 -10.79
N ILE A 50 11.15 -0.12 -10.20
CA ILE A 50 9.82 0.03 -10.81
C ILE A 50 9.46 1.51 -10.98
N VAL A 51 9.68 2.33 -9.94
CA VAL A 51 9.43 3.78 -10.01
C VAL A 51 10.26 4.40 -11.12
N LYS A 52 11.56 4.12 -11.18
CA LYS A 52 12.44 4.62 -12.24
C LYS A 52 11.96 4.21 -13.63
N HIS A 53 11.62 2.93 -13.82
CA HIS A 53 11.13 2.45 -15.10
C HIS A 53 9.84 3.15 -15.53
N ILE A 54 8.87 3.28 -14.62
CA ILE A 54 7.58 3.93 -14.90
C ILE A 54 7.76 5.41 -15.23
N THR A 55 8.67 6.12 -14.57
CA THR A 55 8.90 7.56 -14.82
C THR A 55 9.56 7.82 -16.18
N GLU A 56 10.35 6.87 -16.69
CA GLU A 56 11.02 6.93 -18.00
C GLU A 56 10.09 6.61 -19.19
N LEU A 57 8.93 5.99 -18.97
CA LEU A 57 7.96 5.73 -20.03
C LEU A 57 7.48 7.04 -20.69
N LYS A 58 7.16 7.03 -21.99
CA LYS A 58 6.82 8.27 -22.73
C LYS A 58 5.37 8.71 -22.59
N ARG A 59 4.44 7.77 -22.50
CA ARG A 59 2.99 8.05 -22.43
C ARG A 59 2.61 8.61 -21.05
N ASN A 60 1.43 9.20 -20.94
CA ASN A 60 0.84 9.62 -19.68
C ASN A 60 0.42 8.37 -18.87
N LYS A 61 0.54 8.38 -17.54
CA LYS A 61 0.29 7.17 -16.73
C LYS A 61 -0.74 7.41 -15.64
N ILE A 62 -1.67 6.48 -15.53
CA ILE A 62 -2.52 6.31 -14.36
C ILE A 62 -2.04 5.06 -13.64
N VAL A 63 -1.40 5.25 -12.48
CA VAL A 63 -0.76 4.18 -11.71
C VAL A 63 -1.64 3.82 -10.52
N ILE A 64 -2.19 2.62 -10.51
CA ILE A 64 -2.92 2.05 -9.37
C ILE A 64 -1.92 1.37 -8.44
N LEU A 65 -1.90 1.77 -7.17
CA LEU A 65 -1.15 1.07 -6.13
C LEU A 65 -2.08 0.10 -5.40
N SER A 66 -1.83 -1.19 -5.54
CA SER A 66 -2.60 -2.25 -4.89
C SER A 66 -1.79 -2.93 -3.78
N GLY A 67 -2.47 -3.28 -2.69
CA GLY A 67 -1.91 -4.06 -1.59
C GLY A 67 -2.48 -3.62 -0.24
N TYR A 68 -2.17 -4.38 0.82
CA TYR A 68 -2.66 -4.11 2.16
C TYR A 68 -2.20 -2.74 2.71
N PRO A 69 -2.93 -2.13 3.65
CA PRO A 69 -2.38 -1.08 4.50
C PRO A 69 -1.07 -1.56 5.14
N GLY A 70 -0.03 -0.72 5.15
CA GLY A 70 1.29 -1.13 5.65
C GLY A 70 2.15 -1.96 4.69
N SER A 71 1.69 -2.27 3.47
CA SER A 71 2.48 -3.04 2.49
C SER A 71 3.70 -2.30 1.91
N GLY A 72 3.73 -0.97 2.00
CA GLY A 72 4.82 -0.15 1.43
C GLY A 72 4.39 0.77 0.29
N LYS A 73 3.10 0.79 -0.10
CA LYS A 73 2.56 1.67 -1.16
C LYS A 73 3.02 3.12 -1.03
N SER A 74 2.97 3.68 0.18
CA SER A 74 3.37 5.08 0.40
C SER A 74 4.84 5.38 0.06
N THR A 75 5.73 4.38 0.04
CA THR A 75 7.10 4.52 -0.46
C THR A 75 7.08 4.75 -1.98
N ILE A 76 6.26 3.99 -2.72
CA ILE A 76 6.04 4.16 -4.15
C ILE A 76 5.37 5.51 -4.42
N THR A 77 4.31 5.85 -3.67
CA THR A 77 3.62 7.14 -3.76
C THR A 77 4.59 8.30 -3.63
N LYS A 78 5.53 8.24 -2.67
CA LYS A 78 6.57 9.26 -2.49
C LYS A 78 7.46 9.37 -3.72
N GLY A 79 8.02 8.25 -4.20
CA GLY A 79 8.90 8.25 -5.36
C GLY A 79 8.23 8.78 -6.63
N LEU A 80 6.97 8.43 -6.88
CA LEU A 80 6.21 8.95 -8.01
C LEU A 80 5.83 10.44 -7.82
N LYS A 81 5.49 10.86 -6.60
CA LYS A 81 5.21 12.26 -6.28
C LYS A 81 6.44 13.16 -6.52
N ASP A 82 7.63 12.69 -6.15
CA ASP A 82 8.91 13.38 -6.40
C ASP A 82 9.19 13.53 -7.91
N ASN A 83 8.50 12.74 -8.75
CA ASN A 83 8.50 12.84 -10.23
C ASN A 83 7.25 13.55 -10.78
N ASN A 84 6.66 14.48 -10.01
CA ASN A 84 5.51 15.31 -10.40
C ASN A 84 4.21 14.54 -10.70
N TYR A 85 4.01 13.35 -10.14
CA TYR A 85 2.72 12.67 -10.24
C TYR A 85 1.72 13.30 -9.27
N LYS A 86 0.48 13.48 -9.73
CA LYS A 86 -0.65 13.85 -8.87
C LYS A 86 -1.08 12.63 -8.06
N VAL A 87 -1.15 12.76 -6.74
CA VAL A 87 -1.64 11.67 -5.87
C VAL A 87 -3.11 11.87 -5.55
N LEU A 88 -3.92 10.85 -5.78
CA LEU A 88 -5.30 10.70 -5.29
C LEU A 88 -5.30 9.53 -4.31
N SER A 89 -5.56 9.78 -3.03
CA SER A 89 -5.44 8.77 -1.97
C SER A 89 -6.72 8.63 -1.14
N LEU A 90 -7.14 7.38 -0.91
CA LEU A 90 -8.22 7.04 0.02
C LEU A 90 -7.86 7.30 1.49
N ASP A 91 -6.57 7.46 1.80
CA ASP A 91 -6.10 7.84 3.14
C ASP A 91 -6.16 9.38 3.37
N ASP A 92 -6.61 10.17 2.37
CA ASP A 92 -6.61 11.65 2.41
C ASP A 92 -7.94 12.26 1.87
N LYS A 93 -7.89 13.10 0.81
CA LYS A 93 -9.04 13.88 0.32
C LYS A 93 -10.02 13.11 -0.57
N ILE A 94 -9.83 11.80 -0.73
CA ILE A 94 -10.71 10.96 -1.55
C ILE A 94 -11.65 10.20 -0.63
N LYS A 95 -12.96 10.32 -0.86
CA LYS A 95 -13.98 9.73 0.01
C LYS A 95 -14.13 8.22 -0.21
N ASP A 96 -14.14 7.81 -1.46
CA ASP A 96 -14.37 6.44 -1.89
C ASP A 96 -13.83 6.21 -3.32
N TYR A 97 -13.94 4.99 -3.84
CA TYR A 97 -13.47 4.65 -5.18
C TYR A 97 -14.22 5.40 -6.29
N LYS A 98 -15.49 5.76 -6.09
CA LYS A 98 -16.28 6.52 -7.08
C LYS A 98 -15.77 7.95 -7.18
N ASP A 99 -15.56 8.62 -6.05
CA ASP A 99 -14.90 9.94 -5.98
C ASP A 99 -13.50 9.89 -6.59
N MET A 100 -12.76 8.79 -6.41
CA MET A 100 -11.46 8.59 -7.05
C MET A 100 -11.58 8.54 -8.58
N VAL A 101 -12.54 7.80 -9.13
CA VAL A 101 -12.80 7.74 -10.58
C VAL A 101 -13.16 9.11 -11.13
N ASP A 102 -14.07 9.82 -10.48
CA ASP A 102 -14.56 11.14 -10.93
C ASP A 102 -13.42 12.17 -10.94
N LYS A 103 -12.59 12.19 -9.90
CA LYS A 103 -11.39 13.03 -9.84
C LYS A 103 -10.34 12.62 -10.88
N THR A 104 -10.17 11.33 -11.14
CA THR A 104 -9.24 10.85 -12.17
C THR A 104 -9.67 11.34 -13.55
N ARG A 105 -10.96 11.20 -13.91
CA ARG A 105 -11.53 11.75 -15.14
C ARG A 105 -11.34 13.25 -15.25
N TYR A 106 -11.61 13.99 -14.17
CA TYR A 106 -11.46 15.43 -14.11
C TYR A 106 -10.03 15.87 -14.45
N TYR A 107 -9.02 15.27 -13.80
CA TYR A 107 -7.61 15.65 -14.01
C TYR A 107 -7.07 15.22 -15.38
N MET A 108 -7.54 14.09 -15.93
CA MET A 108 -7.18 13.63 -17.27
C MET A 108 -7.76 14.54 -18.36
N LYS A 109 -9.07 14.86 -18.32
CA LYS A 109 -9.76 15.62 -19.38
C LYS A 109 -9.28 17.06 -19.51
N ARG A 110 -8.94 17.72 -18.40
CA ARG A 110 -8.53 19.13 -18.42
C ARG A 110 -7.06 19.33 -18.84
N GLY A 111 -6.33 18.27 -19.19
CA GLY A 111 -4.90 18.33 -19.49
C GLY A 111 -4.05 18.85 -18.32
N MET A 112 -4.62 18.93 -17.11
CA MET A 112 -4.01 19.54 -15.93
C MET A 112 -2.90 18.68 -15.36
N THR A 113 -2.94 17.37 -15.57
CA THR A 113 -1.90 16.47 -15.10
C THR A 113 -1.78 15.26 -16.02
N LYS A 114 -0.55 15.00 -16.47
CA LYS A 114 -0.20 13.87 -17.32
C LYS A 114 -0.07 12.54 -16.56
N ASN A 115 0.28 12.60 -15.28
CA ASN A 115 0.59 11.40 -14.51
C ASN A 115 -0.13 11.42 -13.15
N ILE A 116 -0.89 10.37 -12.85
CA ILE A 116 -1.70 10.26 -11.64
C ILE A 116 -1.37 8.95 -10.93
N VAL A 117 -1.22 9.00 -9.60
CA VAL A 117 -1.14 7.84 -8.72
C VAL A 117 -2.45 7.72 -7.94
N LEU A 118 -3.03 6.53 -7.97
CA LEU A 118 -4.22 6.13 -7.25
C LEU A 118 -3.77 5.26 -6.06
N ASP A 119 -3.69 5.88 -4.87
CA ASP A 119 -3.23 5.22 -3.64
C ASP A 119 -4.43 4.73 -2.84
N GLY A 120 -4.68 3.42 -2.91
CA GLY A 120 -5.77 2.76 -2.23
C GLY A 120 -5.42 1.31 -1.90
N THR A 121 -6.37 0.55 -1.37
CA THR A 121 -6.12 -0.85 -1.05
C THR A 121 -6.19 -1.73 -2.30
N PHE A 122 -7.20 -1.52 -3.16
CA PHE A 122 -7.34 -2.17 -4.47
C PHE A 122 -7.07 -3.69 -4.43
N LEU A 123 -7.80 -4.43 -3.61
CA LEU A 123 -7.64 -5.89 -3.46
C LEU A 123 -8.73 -6.70 -4.19
N LYS A 124 -9.65 -6.02 -4.87
CA LYS A 124 -10.75 -6.65 -5.61
C LYS A 124 -10.72 -6.25 -7.08
N GLN A 125 -11.08 -7.19 -7.95
CA GLN A 125 -11.12 -6.95 -9.40
C GLN A 125 -12.07 -5.79 -9.76
N GLU A 126 -13.25 -5.76 -9.15
CA GLU A 126 -14.26 -4.70 -9.35
C GLU A 126 -13.71 -3.28 -9.12
N GLN A 127 -12.72 -3.12 -8.23
CA GLN A 127 -12.10 -1.82 -7.92
C GLN A 127 -11.13 -1.37 -9.03
N ILE A 128 -10.48 -2.32 -9.70
CA ILE A 128 -9.61 -2.07 -10.85
C ILE A 128 -10.46 -1.79 -12.08
N ASP A 129 -11.53 -2.56 -12.29
CA ASP A 129 -12.42 -2.46 -13.45
C ASP A 129 -13.02 -1.06 -13.59
N MET A 130 -13.22 -0.35 -12.48
CA MET A 130 -13.63 1.07 -12.43
C MET A 130 -12.71 2.02 -13.22
N PHE A 131 -11.47 1.62 -13.51
CA PHE A 131 -10.46 2.42 -14.21
C PHE A 131 -10.10 1.88 -15.60
N GLU A 132 -10.68 0.77 -16.04
CA GLU A 132 -10.38 0.14 -17.34
C GLU A 132 -10.63 1.07 -18.53
N TRP A 133 -11.55 2.03 -18.40
CA TRP A 133 -11.80 3.08 -19.39
C TRP A 133 -10.53 3.88 -19.76
N VAL A 134 -9.54 3.97 -18.87
CA VAL A 134 -8.25 4.64 -19.15
C VAL A 134 -7.52 4.00 -20.33
N LYS A 135 -7.67 2.69 -20.57
CA LYS A 135 -7.02 1.99 -21.70
C LYS A 135 -7.55 2.46 -23.06
N GLY A 136 -8.77 3.00 -23.11
CA GLY A 136 -9.36 3.59 -24.32
C GLY A 136 -8.95 5.04 -24.55
N GLU A 137 -8.34 5.71 -23.58
CA GLU A 137 -7.98 7.13 -23.68
C GLU A 137 -6.64 7.30 -24.41
N LYS A 138 -6.65 8.09 -25.49
CA LYS A 138 -5.46 8.31 -26.31
C LYS A 138 -4.33 8.93 -25.48
N GLY A 139 -3.14 8.37 -25.62
CA GLY A 139 -1.92 8.88 -24.98
C GLY A 139 -1.77 8.53 -23.50
N HIS A 140 -2.69 7.76 -22.91
CA HIS A 140 -2.63 7.30 -21.52
C HIS A 140 -2.39 5.79 -21.44
N ASP A 141 -1.73 5.37 -20.37
CA ASP A 141 -1.55 3.97 -19.97
C ASP A 141 -2.12 3.79 -18.56
N LEU A 142 -2.86 2.70 -18.36
CA LEU A 142 -3.21 2.21 -17.04
C LEU A 142 -2.14 1.23 -16.59
N ILE A 143 -1.50 1.51 -15.44
CA ILE A 143 -0.45 0.69 -14.84
C ILE A 143 -0.88 0.24 -13.46
N ILE A 144 -0.68 -1.04 -13.13
CA ILE A 144 -0.98 -1.58 -11.80
C ILE A 144 0.33 -1.97 -11.13
N ILE A 145 0.59 -1.44 -9.94
CA ILE A 145 1.67 -1.93 -9.08
C ILE A 145 1.03 -2.66 -7.90
N HIS A 146 1.12 -3.98 -7.91
CA HIS A 146 0.60 -4.83 -6.84
C HIS A 146 1.74 -5.21 -5.88
N ILE A 147 1.62 -4.79 -4.62
CA ILE A 147 2.53 -5.22 -3.56
C ILE A 147 1.94 -6.49 -2.91
N ASP A 148 2.45 -7.63 -3.35
CA ASP A 148 2.03 -8.97 -2.93
C ASP A 148 2.97 -9.48 -1.84
N ILE A 149 2.81 -8.93 -0.64
CA ILE A 149 3.49 -9.43 0.56
C ILE A 149 2.47 -10.15 1.45
N PRO A 150 2.92 -11.09 2.31
CA PRO A 150 2.04 -11.72 3.28
C PRO A 150 1.24 -10.68 4.08
N MET A 151 -0.06 -10.89 4.22
CA MET A 151 -0.97 -10.03 4.98
C MET A 151 -0.41 -9.73 6.38
N ILE A 152 0.15 -10.76 7.03
CA ILE A 152 0.72 -10.65 8.37
C ILE A 152 1.91 -9.68 8.43
N TYR A 153 2.73 -9.60 7.38
CA TYR A 153 3.84 -8.65 7.32
C TYR A 153 3.35 -7.22 7.16
N ALA A 154 2.30 -7.01 6.37
CA ALA A 154 1.65 -5.71 6.24
C ALA A 154 1.03 -5.26 7.57
N TYR A 155 0.39 -6.19 8.30
CA TYR A 155 -0.12 -5.95 9.65
C TYR A 155 1.00 -5.58 10.63
N PHE A 156 2.10 -6.33 10.66
CA PHE A 156 3.25 -6.01 11.51
C PHE A 156 3.86 -4.65 11.19
N ASN A 157 3.90 -4.24 9.92
CA ASN A 157 4.27 -2.88 9.56
C ASN A 157 3.32 -1.83 10.13
N ASN A 158 2.02 -2.10 10.15
CA ASN A 158 1.04 -1.23 10.81
C ASN A 158 1.27 -1.16 12.32
N ILE A 159 1.59 -2.28 12.98
CA ILE A 159 1.94 -2.30 14.40
C ILE A 159 3.19 -1.46 14.67
N LYS A 160 4.28 -1.65 13.92
CA LYS A 160 5.50 -0.84 14.07
C LYS A 160 5.20 0.66 13.95
N ARG A 161 4.35 1.03 12.99
CA ARG A 161 3.90 2.42 12.80
C ARG A 161 3.08 2.92 14.00
N CYS A 162 2.16 2.12 14.51
CA CYS A 162 1.38 2.45 15.70
C CYS A 162 2.28 2.64 16.92
N LEU A 163 3.32 1.81 17.08
CA LEU A 163 4.26 1.91 18.21
C LEU A 163 5.16 3.15 18.10
N ASP A 164 5.53 3.59 16.90
CA ASP A 164 6.31 4.83 16.69
C ASP A 164 5.51 6.07 17.11
N LYS A 165 5.98 6.75 18.17
CA LYS A 165 5.34 7.96 18.72
C LYS A 165 5.33 9.14 17.74
N ARG A 166 6.20 9.15 16.72
CA ARG A 166 6.25 10.20 15.70
C ARG A 166 5.18 10.02 14.62
N ASN A 167 4.55 8.85 14.56
CA ASN A 167 3.58 8.54 13.53
C ASN A 167 2.16 8.89 13.99
N LYS A 168 1.45 9.67 13.17
CA LYS A 168 0.05 10.06 13.42
C LYS A 168 -0.97 9.17 12.70
N ARG A 169 -0.52 8.14 11.96
CA ARG A 169 -1.44 7.28 11.19
C ARG A 169 -2.34 6.45 12.11
N THR A 170 -3.58 6.31 11.67
CA THR A 170 -4.58 5.48 12.33
C THR A 170 -4.17 4.00 12.29
N TYR A 171 -4.29 3.37 13.47
CA TYR A 171 -4.12 1.94 13.64
C TYR A 171 -5.20 1.17 12.88
N VAL A 172 -4.82 0.09 12.19
CA VAL A 172 -5.76 -0.80 11.49
C VAL A 172 -5.81 -2.15 12.23
N PRO A 173 -6.97 -2.54 12.79
CA PRO A 173 -7.13 -3.81 13.52
C PRO A 173 -6.84 -5.04 12.66
N TYR A 174 -6.34 -6.11 13.27
CA TYR A 174 -6.05 -7.40 12.63
C TYR A 174 -7.28 -8.01 11.95
N GLY A 175 -8.45 -7.92 12.59
CA GLY A 175 -9.71 -8.41 12.01
C GLY A 175 -10.05 -7.77 10.65
N VAL A 176 -9.62 -6.52 10.42
CA VAL A 176 -9.77 -5.86 9.12
C VAL A 176 -8.89 -6.52 8.07
N TYR A 177 -7.64 -6.89 8.41
CA TYR A 177 -6.76 -7.60 7.48
C TYR A 177 -7.28 -9.01 7.15
N ILE A 178 -7.82 -9.73 8.13
CA ILE A 178 -8.47 -11.04 7.91
C ILE A 178 -9.66 -10.89 6.95
N SER A 179 -10.49 -9.85 7.13
CA SER A 179 -11.60 -9.57 6.23
C SER A 179 -11.12 -9.22 4.81
N MET A 180 -10.06 -8.42 4.68
CA MET A 180 -9.43 -8.12 3.40
C MET A 180 -8.87 -9.37 2.72
N GLU A 181 -8.21 -10.25 3.46
CA GLU A 181 -7.66 -11.51 2.95
C GLU A 181 -8.78 -12.40 2.37
N LYS A 182 -9.84 -12.60 3.15
CA LYS A 182 -10.99 -13.43 2.74
C LYS A 182 -11.76 -12.88 1.54
N SER A 183 -11.69 -11.57 1.31
CA SER A 183 -12.42 -10.89 0.25
C SER A 183 -11.54 -10.45 -0.92
N LYS A 184 -10.24 -10.77 -0.91
CA LYS A 184 -9.31 -10.48 -2.01
C LYS A 184 -9.70 -11.30 -3.23
N THR A 185 -9.94 -10.63 -4.35
CA THR A 185 -10.30 -11.25 -5.64
C THR A 185 -9.48 -10.70 -6.80
N LEU A 186 -8.52 -9.80 -6.53
CA LEU A 186 -7.71 -9.18 -7.57
C LEU A 186 -6.91 -10.22 -8.37
N ILE A 187 -7.05 -10.17 -9.68
CA ILE A 187 -6.19 -10.87 -10.63
C ILE A 187 -5.33 -9.79 -11.30
N VAL A 188 -4.02 -9.81 -11.04
CA VAL A 188 -3.12 -8.81 -11.62
C VAL A 188 -2.92 -9.13 -13.10
N PRO A 189 -3.24 -8.21 -14.03
CA PRO A 189 -3.06 -8.45 -15.46
C PRO A 189 -1.58 -8.62 -15.85
N ASP A 190 -1.27 -9.46 -16.83
CA ASP A 190 0.13 -9.65 -17.27
C ASP A 190 0.75 -8.41 -17.92
N LYS A 191 -0.08 -7.58 -18.58
CA LYS A 191 0.37 -6.37 -19.29
C LYS A 191 0.23 -5.14 -18.40
N ASN A 192 1.22 -4.25 -18.47
CA ASN A 192 1.28 -2.99 -17.73
C ASN A 192 1.12 -3.17 -16.20
N SER A 193 1.54 -4.30 -15.67
CA SER A 193 1.52 -4.55 -14.24
C SER A 193 2.89 -4.91 -13.70
N TYR A 194 3.12 -4.56 -12.44
CA TYR A 194 4.32 -4.88 -11.69
C TYR A 194 3.93 -5.53 -10.38
N ILE A 195 4.43 -6.72 -10.12
CA ILE A 195 4.20 -7.44 -8.87
C ILE A 195 5.46 -7.34 -8.01
N ILE A 196 5.30 -6.82 -6.79
CA ILE A 196 6.36 -6.71 -5.80
C ILE A 196 6.12 -7.74 -4.70
N THR A 197 6.86 -8.84 -4.75
CA THR A 197 6.83 -9.89 -3.73
C THR A 197 7.99 -9.78 -2.75
N TYR A 198 7.83 -10.36 -1.56
CA TYR A 198 8.93 -10.74 -0.67
C TYR A 198 9.17 -12.25 -0.78
N LYS A 199 10.44 -12.68 -0.85
CA LYS A 199 10.84 -14.10 -0.93
C LYS A 199 11.36 -14.55 0.42
#